data_AF-A0A6B2DG59-F1
#
_entry.id   AF-A0A6B2DG59-F1
#
_cell.length_a   1.000
_cell.length_b   1.000
_cell.length_c   1.000
_cell.angle_alpha   90.00
_cell.angle_beta   90.00
_cell.angle_gamma   90.00
#
_symmetry.space_group_name_H-M   'P 1'
#
loop_
_entity.id
_entity.type
_entity.pdbx_description
1 polymer ?
#
loop_
_entity_poly.entity_id
_entity_poly.type
_entity_poly.pdbx_seq_one_letter_code
_entity_poly.pdbx_strand_id
1 'polypeptide(L)'
;MRFQVLGPMTASVPLPSAAQPRRLLAVLLARAGQYVGRDTLVDELWPDGAPSSAAAIVQVTVSKLRKTLSPGLGAAEAGQRLRSGPRGYALTVEPGELDA
;
A
#
# COMPACT_ATOMS: atom_id res chain seq x y z
N MET A 1 -2.13 8.04 -12.53
CA MET A 1 -1.51 8.58 -11.30
C MET A 1 -0.01 8.69 -11.52
N ARG A 2 0.80 9.26 -10.62
CA ARG A 2 2.27 9.31 -10.73
C ARG A 2 2.90 9.31 -9.32
N PHE A 3 3.90 8.47 -9.08
CA PHE A 3 4.58 8.19 -7.80
C PHE A 3 6.08 8.37 -8.05
N GLN A 4 6.74 9.38 -7.46
CA GLN A 4 8.19 9.59 -7.63
C GLN A 4 8.99 9.06 -6.44
N VAL A 5 10.06 8.29 -6.71
CA VAL A 5 10.95 7.68 -5.69
C VAL A 5 12.30 8.41 -5.53
N LEU A 6 12.61 9.39 -6.39
CA LEU A 6 13.83 10.22 -6.33
C LEU A 6 13.58 11.56 -5.61
N GLY A 7 13.31 11.52 -4.31
CA GLY A 7 12.99 12.71 -3.49
C GLY A 7 11.76 12.50 -2.61
N PRO A 8 11.31 13.51 -1.82
CA PRO A 8 10.19 13.36 -0.89
C PRO A 8 8.99 12.75 -1.62
N MET A 9 8.53 11.56 -1.16
CA MET A 9 7.53 10.77 -1.87
C MET A 9 6.32 11.63 -2.24
N THR A 10 6.17 11.87 -3.55
CA THR A 10 5.10 12.70 -4.10
C THR A 10 4.20 11.78 -4.93
N ALA A 11 2.93 11.71 -4.56
CA ALA A 11 1.90 11.00 -5.31
C ALA A 11 0.89 12.02 -5.85
N SER A 12 0.40 11.82 -7.08
CA SER A 12 -0.71 12.62 -7.65
C SER A 12 -2.08 12.32 -7.01
N VAL A 13 -2.09 11.53 -5.92
CA VAL A 13 -3.25 11.25 -5.06
C VAL A 13 -2.91 11.65 -3.63
N PRO A 14 -3.91 12.00 -2.80
CA PRO A 14 -3.66 12.32 -1.41
C PRO A 14 -2.96 11.13 -0.75
N LEU A 15 -1.69 11.32 -0.37
CA LEU A 15 -1.01 10.36 0.47
C LEU A 15 -1.73 10.32 1.83
N PRO A 16 -1.81 9.14 2.46
CA PRO A 16 -2.30 9.09 3.82
C PRO A 16 -1.47 10.01 4.73
N SER A 17 -2.15 10.83 5.54
CA SER A 17 -1.51 11.70 6.51
C SER A 17 -0.89 10.93 7.69
N ALA A 18 -1.45 9.76 8.00
CA ALA A 18 -0.94 8.89 9.04
C ALA A 18 0.33 8.14 8.60
N ALA A 19 1.30 8.04 9.50
CA ALA A 19 2.62 7.44 9.24
C ALA A 19 2.54 5.98 8.79
N GLN A 20 1.68 5.17 9.42
CA GLN A 20 1.56 3.74 9.10
C GLN A 20 0.97 3.47 7.71
N PRO A 21 -0.19 4.04 7.33
CA PRO A 21 -0.71 3.90 5.97
C PRO A 21 0.26 4.40 4.90
N ARG A 22 1.01 5.47 5.17
CA ARG A 22 2.04 5.98 4.28
C ARG A 22 3.21 5.00 4.14
N ARG A 23 3.70 4.44 5.25
CA ARG A 23 4.78 3.44 5.25
C ARG A 23 4.35 2.15 4.55
N LEU A 24 3.13 1.68 4.79
CA LEU A 24 2.59 0.50 4.10
C LEU A 24 2.54 0.73 2.58
N LEU A 25 2.04 1.89 2.17
CA LEU A 25 2.00 2.26 0.76
C LEU A 25 3.41 2.31 0.17
N ALA A 26 4.39 2.86 0.88
CA ALA A 26 5.77 2.91 0.44
C ALA A 26 6.38 1.51 0.21
N VAL A 27 6.15 0.59 1.15
CA VAL A 27 6.61 -0.80 1.07
C VAL A 27 5.99 -1.52 -0.14
N LEU A 28 4.71 -1.29 -0.40
CA LEU A 28 3.99 -1.87 -1.53
C LEU A 28 4.39 -1.25 -2.87
N LEU A 29 4.69 0.05 -2.91
CA LEU A 29 5.20 0.74 -4.10
C LEU A 29 6.64 0.30 -4.44
N ALA A 30 7.50 0.13 -3.44
CA ALA A 30 8.85 -0.39 -3.61
C ALA A 30 8.86 -1.82 -4.21
N ARG A 31 7.79 -2.57 -3.97
CA ARG A 31 7.57 -3.94 -4.49
C ARG A 31 6.34 -3.99 -5.40
N ALA A 32 6.12 -2.94 -6.20
CA ALA A 32 4.97 -2.83 -7.07
C ALA A 32 4.86 -4.06 -8.00
N GLY A 33 3.64 -4.59 -8.13
CA GLY A 33 3.35 -5.81 -8.91
C GLY A 33 3.71 -7.13 -8.21
N GLN A 34 4.38 -7.11 -7.05
CA GLN A 34 4.75 -8.30 -6.30
C GLN A 34 3.87 -8.49 -5.06
N TYR A 35 3.68 -9.76 -4.66
CA TYR A 35 3.01 -10.08 -3.40
C TYR A 35 3.99 -9.92 -2.24
N VAL A 36 3.62 -9.07 -1.27
CA VAL A 36 4.34 -8.89 -0.01
C VAL A 36 3.56 -9.59 1.10
N GLY A 37 4.22 -10.53 1.77
CA GLY A 37 3.64 -11.32 2.86
C GLY A 37 3.17 -10.44 4.02
N ARG A 38 2.14 -10.88 4.73
CA ARG A 38 1.61 -10.12 5.88
C ARG A 38 2.68 -9.92 6.97
N ASP A 39 3.46 -10.94 7.25
CA ASP A 39 4.48 -10.88 8.31
C ASP A 39 5.60 -9.92 7.91
N THR A 40 6.04 -9.94 6.65
CA THR A 40 6.97 -8.94 6.09
C THR A 40 6.43 -7.52 6.21
N LEU A 41 5.15 -7.29 5.92
CA LEU A 41 4.55 -5.96 6.10
C LEU A 41 4.51 -5.55 7.56
N VAL A 42 4.28 -6.48 8.48
CA VAL A 42 4.31 -6.22 9.91
C VAL A 42 5.72 -5.84 10.36
N ASP A 43 6.74 -6.58 9.94
CA ASP A 43 8.14 -6.30 10.28
C ASP A 43 8.60 -4.94 9.73
N GLU A 44 8.24 -4.61 8.49
CA GLU A 44 8.57 -3.33 7.86
C GLU A 44 7.82 -2.15 8.53
N LEU A 45 6.58 -2.38 8.99
CA LEU A 45 5.78 -1.35 9.65
C LEU A 45 6.21 -1.10 11.09
N TRP A 46 6.59 -2.16 11.82
CA TRP A 46 6.97 -2.15 13.23
C TRP A 46 8.31 -2.86 13.46
N PRO A 47 9.44 -2.26 13.04
CA PRO A 47 10.76 -2.87 13.20
C PRO A 47 11.13 -3.08 14.68
N ASP A 48 10.59 -2.26 15.58
CA ASP A 48 10.88 -2.28 17.02
C ASP A 48 9.90 -3.15 17.84
N GLY A 49 9.00 -3.87 17.18
CA GLY A 49 8.04 -4.77 17.83
C GLY A 49 6.58 -4.47 17.47
N ALA A 50 5.93 -5.46 16.88
CA ALA A 50 4.55 -5.36 16.45
C ALA A 50 3.55 -5.55 17.61
N PRO A 51 2.48 -4.74 17.67
CA PRO A 51 1.38 -5.00 18.60
C PRO A 51 0.62 -6.28 18.20
N SER A 52 -0.08 -6.90 19.14
CA SER A 52 -0.95 -8.06 18.86
C SER A 52 -2.03 -7.78 17.80
N SER A 53 -2.39 -6.50 17.64
CA SER A 53 -3.35 -6.02 16.64
C SER A 53 -2.73 -5.65 15.28
N ALA A 54 -1.43 -5.85 15.06
CA ALA A 54 -0.74 -5.45 13.84
C ALA A 54 -1.40 -5.97 12.56
N ALA A 55 -1.81 -7.25 12.54
CA ALA A 55 -2.51 -7.84 11.41
C ALA A 55 -3.85 -7.15 11.11
N ALA A 56 -4.61 -6.78 12.15
CA ALA A 56 -5.88 -6.06 12.00
C ALA A 56 -5.64 -4.63 11.48
N ILE A 57 -4.59 -3.96 12.00
CA ILE A 57 -4.19 -2.63 11.56
C ILE A 57 -3.80 -2.64 10.08
N VAL A 58 -3.04 -3.65 9.62
CA VAL A 58 -2.70 -3.84 8.20
C VAL A 58 -3.97 -3.98 7.35
N GLN A 59 -4.92 -4.84 7.74
CA GLN A 59 -6.18 -5.02 7.00
C GLN A 59 -7.01 -3.73 6.90
N VAL A 60 -7.16 -3.01 8.00
CA VAL A 60 -7.89 -1.73 8.03
C VAL A 60 -7.17 -0.70 7.16
N THR A 61 -5.85 -0.67 7.22
CA THR A 61 -5.01 0.25 6.44
C THR A 61 -5.11 -0.04 4.94
N VAL A 62 -5.01 -1.31 4.54
CA VAL A 62 -5.24 -1.76 3.15
C VAL A 62 -6.62 -1.36 2.66
N SER A 63 -7.65 -1.52 3.49
CA SER A 63 -9.02 -1.16 3.14
C SER A 63 -9.19 0.35 2.93
N LYS A 64 -8.51 1.18 3.75
CA LYS A 64 -8.48 2.64 3.57
C LYS A 64 -7.70 3.01 2.30
N LEU A 65 -6.53 2.42 2.09
CA LEU A 65 -5.71 2.63 0.90
C LEU A 65 -6.45 2.29 -0.39
N ARG A 66 -7.22 1.19 -0.43
CA ARG A 66 -8.07 0.86 -1.59
C ARG A 66 -9.00 2.01 -1.97
N LYS A 67 -9.66 2.62 -0.98
CA LYS A 67 -10.58 3.74 -1.21
C LYS A 67 -9.84 4.99 -1.69
N THR A 68 -8.66 5.27 -1.12
CA THR A 68 -7.86 6.46 -1.47
C THR A 68 -7.19 6.35 -2.84
N LEU A 69 -6.72 5.15 -3.21
CA LEU A 69 -6.01 4.89 -4.47
C LEU A 69 -6.94 4.72 -5.66
N SER A 70 -8.24 4.52 -5.42
CA SER A 70 -9.25 4.26 -6.45
C SER A 70 -10.47 5.17 -6.28
N PRO A 71 -10.30 6.51 -6.21
CA PRO A 71 -11.43 7.42 -6.04
C PRO A 71 -12.28 7.39 -7.30
N GLY A 72 -13.55 6.97 -7.17
CA GLY A 72 -14.49 6.88 -8.28
C GLY A 72 -14.46 5.57 -9.09
N LEU A 73 -13.57 4.64 -8.75
CA LEU A 73 -13.61 3.28 -9.32
C LEU A 73 -14.51 2.36 -8.47
N GLY A 74 -15.10 1.35 -9.11
CA GLY A 74 -15.90 0.35 -8.42
C GLY A 74 -15.05 -0.49 -7.45
N ALA A 75 -15.69 -1.08 -6.44
CA ALA A 75 -15.00 -1.92 -5.45
C ALA A 75 -14.18 -3.07 -6.09
N ALA A 76 -14.63 -3.58 -7.24
CA ALA A 76 -13.95 -4.61 -8.00
C ALA A 76 -12.61 -4.12 -8.59
N GLU A 77 -12.58 -2.92 -9.16
CA GLU A 77 -11.38 -2.31 -9.75
C GLU A 77 -10.38 -1.91 -8.66
N ALA A 78 -10.88 -1.35 -7.55
CA ALA A 78 -10.05 -1.06 -6.37
C ALA A 78 -9.40 -2.34 -5.79
N GLY A 79 -10.12 -3.47 -5.84
CA GLY A 79 -9.60 -4.78 -5.43
C GLY A 79 -8.55 -5.35 -6.38
N GLN A 80 -8.61 -5.03 -7.67
CA GLN A 80 -7.60 -5.40 -8.67
C GLN A 80 -6.31 -4.56 -8.53
N ARG A 81 -6.47 -3.29 -8.13
CA ARG A 81 -5.36 -2.37 -7.90
C ARG A 81 -4.58 -2.73 -6.64
N LEU A 82 -5.26 -3.01 -5.53
CA LEU A 82 -4.62 -3.54 -4.31
C LEU A 82 -5.18 -4.92 -3.98
N ARG A 83 -4.50 -5.96 -4.46
CA ARG A 83 -4.89 -7.36 -4.29
C ARG A 83 -4.52 -7.84 -2.89
N SER A 84 -5.45 -8.55 -2.25
CA SER A 84 -5.21 -9.28 -1.00
C SER A 84 -5.44 -10.77 -1.26
N GLY A 85 -4.53 -11.61 -0.81
CA GLY A 85 -4.67 -13.07 -0.91
C GLY A 85 -3.84 -13.80 0.14
N PRO A 86 -3.82 -15.14 0.10
CA PRO A 86 -3.04 -15.95 1.04
C PRO A 86 -1.53 -15.68 0.97
N ARG A 87 -1.05 -15.16 -0.17
CA ARG A 87 0.34 -14.73 -0.36
C ARG A 87 0.66 -13.34 0.21
N GLY A 88 -0.34 -12.65 0.77
CA GLY A 88 -0.23 -11.28 1.29
C GLY A 88 -0.89 -10.24 0.39
N TYR A 89 -0.23 -9.09 0.22
CA TYR A 89 -0.78 -7.93 -0.48
C TYR A 89 0.09 -7.52 -1.66
N ALA A 90 -0.54 -7.20 -2.78
CA ALA A 90 0.14 -6.73 -3.98
C ALA A 90 -0.52 -5.47 -4.50
N LEU A 91 0.26 -4.41 -4.66
CA LEU A 91 -0.18 -3.18 -5.31
C LEU A 91 0.20 -3.23 -6.79
N THR A 92 -0.80 -3.26 -7.65
CA THR A 92 -0.64 -3.10 -9.09
C THR A 92 -0.62 -1.60 -9.39
N VAL A 93 0.43 -1.16 -10.07
CA VAL A 93 0.65 0.24 -10.47
C VAL A 93 0.72 0.25 -11.99
N GLU A 94 -0.06 1.10 -12.65
CA GLU A 94 -0.06 1.17 -14.12
C GLU A 94 1.23 1.81 -14.64
N PRO A 95 1.66 1.51 -15.88
CA PRO A 95 2.81 2.15 -16.51
C PRO A 95 2.65 3.68 -16.52
N GLY A 96 3.68 4.40 -16.08
CA GLY A 96 3.64 5.87 -15.93
C GLY A 96 3.06 6.34 -14.60
N GLU A 97 2.60 5.42 -13.74
CA GLU A 97 2.20 5.76 -12.38
C GLU A 97 3.31 5.67 -11.36
N LEU A 98 4.43 5.01 -11.64
CA LEU A 98 5.62 5.03 -10.81
C LEU A 98 6.78 5.59 -11.66
N ASP A 99 7.26 6.77 -11.29
CA ASP A 99 8.51 7.33 -11.77
C ASP A 99 9.66 6.72 -10.95
N ALA A 100 10.48 5.93 -11.63
CA ALA A 100 11.78 5.47 -11.15
C ALA A 100 12.79 6.63 -11.17
#